data_AF-A0A063YII9-F1
#
_entry.id   AF-A0A063YII9-F1
#
_cell.length_a   1.000
_cell.length_b   1.000
_cell.length_c   1.000
_cell.angle_alpha   90.00
_cell.angle_beta   90.00
_cell.angle_gamma   90.00
#
_symmetry.space_group_name_H-M   'P 1'
#
loop_
_entity.id
_entity.type
_entity.pdbx_description
1 polymer ?
#
loop_
_entity_poly.entity_id
_entity_poly.type
_entity_poly.pdbx_seq_one_letter_code
_entity_poly.pdbx_strand_id
1 'polypeptide(L)'
;MKAKRPIKLNALKQKDKRVLNYDPEKESISLIINQFRTYLKNANYIKDYSELEIFEFFKEIFWMQATEEKLTEKIKEFSKRQAKMKAKYNNYVEYASWSENPIAESTKPLSIRKRIFIILGFALIFIIMLLIIIGLNKWW
;
A
#
# COMPACT_ATOMS: atom_id res chain seq x y z
N MET A 1 -59.31 -47.16 17.30
CA MET A 1 -59.07 -45.71 17.18
C MET A 1 -59.18 -45.03 18.54
N LYS A 2 -58.07 -44.52 19.11
CA LYS A 2 -57.97 -43.19 19.73
C LYS A 2 -56.51 -42.88 20.02
N ALA A 3 -56.07 -41.72 19.56
CA ALA A 3 -54.70 -41.34 19.28
C ALA A 3 -53.81 -41.18 20.53
N LYS A 4 -52.64 -41.81 20.51
CA LYS A 4 -51.49 -41.47 21.37
C LYS A 4 -50.99 -40.10 20.88
N ARG A 5 -51.18 -39.02 21.66
CA ARG A 5 -50.68 -37.70 21.27
C ARG A 5 -49.15 -37.76 21.15
N PRO A 6 -48.54 -37.29 20.04
CA PRO A 6 -47.09 -37.17 19.99
C PRO A 6 -46.66 -36.10 20.99
N ILE A 7 -45.86 -36.49 21.98
CA ILE A 7 -45.14 -35.53 22.83
C ILE A 7 -44.24 -34.75 21.87
N LYS A 8 -44.52 -33.46 21.71
CA LYS A 8 -43.79 -32.53 20.83
C LYS A 8 -42.28 -32.66 21.09
N LEU A 9 -41.58 -33.37 20.20
CA LEU A 9 -40.11 -33.43 20.15
C LEU A 9 -39.48 -32.02 19.98
N ASN A 10 -40.30 -31.05 19.59
CA ASN A 10 -39.89 -29.67 19.34
C ASN A 10 -39.72 -28.83 20.62
N ALA A 11 -40.13 -29.31 21.80
CA ALA A 11 -39.98 -28.58 23.05
C ALA A 11 -38.65 -28.84 23.78
N LEU A 12 -37.89 -29.87 23.37
CA LEU A 12 -36.58 -30.20 23.96
C LEU A 12 -35.39 -29.62 23.17
N LYS A 13 -35.63 -28.99 22.01
CA LYS A 13 -34.56 -28.35 21.21
C LYS A 13 -34.14 -26.96 21.72
N GLN A 14 -34.77 -26.45 22.77
CA GLN A 14 -34.54 -25.11 23.28
C GLN A 14 -34.23 -25.21 24.78
N LYS A 15 -32.93 -25.25 25.11
CA LYS A 15 -32.30 -24.76 26.36
C LYS A 15 -30.90 -25.36 26.59
N ASP A 16 -30.14 -25.68 25.54
CA ASP A 16 -28.68 -25.57 25.69
C ASP A 16 -28.35 -24.06 25.69
N LYS A 17 -28.73 -23.38 26.78
CA LYS A 17 -28.34 -22.00 27.06
C LYS A 17 -26.88 -22.04 27.49
N ARG A 18 -25.99 -22.37 26.56
CA ARG A 18 -24.61 -21.92 26.71
C ARG A 18 -24.71 -20.41 26.64
N VAL A 19 -24.66 -19.78 27.80
CA VAL A 19 -24.43 -18.35 27.87
C VAL A 19 -23.10 -18.17 27.14
N LEU A 20 -23.16 -17.62 25.94
CA LEU A 20 -21.97 -17.18 25.24
C LEU A 20 -21.47 -16.00 26.07
N ASN A 21 -20.70 -16.29 27.12
CA ASN A 21 -19.96 -15.28 27.84
C ASN A 21 -18.97 -14.75 26.82
N TYR A 22 -19.35 -13.62 26.22
CA TYR A 22 -18.50 -12.88 25.30
C TYR A 22 -17.29 -12.41 26.10
N ASP A 23 -16.20 -13.13 25.90
CA ASP A 23 -14.91 -12.83 26.49
C ASP A 23 -14.02 -12.34 25.34
N PRO A 24 -13.91 -11.01 25.14
CA PRO A 24 -13.16 -10.45 24.02
C PRO A 24 -11.69 -10.87 24.04
N GLU A 25 -11.14 -11.25 25.19
CA GLU A 25 -9.77 -11.75 25.29
C GLU A 25 -9.65 -13.19 24.75
N LYS A 26 -10.63 -14.05 25.01
CA LYS A 26 -10.67 -15.42 24.46
C LYS A 26 -10.88 -15.44 22.95
N GLU A 27 -11.68 -14.51 22.42
CA GLU A 27 -11.87 -14.37 20.98
C GLU A 27 -10.54 -14.05 20.29
N SER A 28 -9.74 -13.14 20.88
CA SER A 28 -8.41 -12.79 20.37
C SER A 28 -7.44 -13.97 20.33
N ILE A 29 -7.40 -14.80 21.39
CA ILE A 29 -6.51 -15.96 21.46
C ILE A 29 -6.96 -17.06 20.48
N SER A 30 -8.27 -17.31 20.40
CA SER A 30 -8.81 -18.32 19.47
C SER A 30 -8.54 -17.98 18.00
N LEU A 31 -8.57 -16.69 17.66
CA LEU A 31 -8.26 -16.17 16.33
C LEU A 31 -6.79 -16.39 16.00
N ILE A 32 -5.88 -16.03 16.92
CA ILE A 32 -4.43 -16.24 16.77
C ILE A 32 -4.11 -17.73 16.58
N ILE A 33 -4.75 -18.62 17.36
CA ILE A 33 -4.56 -20.07 17.23
C ILE A 33 -5.02 -20.57 15.85
N ASN A 34 -6.19 -20.12 15.38
CA ASN A 34 -6.70 -20.53 14.06
C ASN A 34 -5.82 -20.00 12.91
N GLN A 35 -5.29 -18.79 13.04
CA GLN A 35 -4.36 -18.21 12.09
C GLN A 35 -3.02 -18.95 12.09
N PHE A 36 -2.50 -19.33 13.25
CA PHE A 36 -1.28 -20.15 13.36
C PHE A 36 -1.45 -21.51 12.70
N ARG A 37 -2.58 -22.20 12.92
CA ARG A 37 -2.90 -23.46 12.25
C ARG A 37 -2.99 -23.33 10.73
N THR A 38 -3.52 -22.20 10.26
CA THR A 38 -3.60 -21.91 8.83
C THR A 38 -2.21 -21.64 8.24
N TYR A 39 -1.37 -20.91 8.98
CA TYR A 39 0.02 -20.66 8.62
C TYR A 39 0.83 -21.96 8.52
N LEU A 40 0.73 -22.83 9.52
CA LEU A 40 1.37 -24.16 9.50
C LEU A 40 0.97 -25.01 8.30
N LYS A 41 -0.30 -24.96 7.89
CA LYS A 41 -0.81 -25.73 6.74
C LYS A 41 -0.25 -25.24 5.40
N ASN A 42 0.06 -23.94 5.31
CA ASN A 42 0.43 -23.29 4.05
C ASN A 42 1.95 -23.06 3.93
N ALA A 43 2.69 -23.12 5.03
CA ALA A 43 4.12 -22.88 5.04
C ALA A 43 4.89 -24.15 4.62
N ASN A 44 5.78 -23.99 3.65
CA ASN A 44 6.75 -25.03 3.26
C ASN A 44 8.12 -24.63 3.80
N TYR A 45 8.64 -25.43 4.73
CA TYR A 45 9.97 -25.21 5.30
C TYR A 45 11.01 -26.08 4.61
N ILE A 46 12.18 -25.50 4.31
CA ILE A 46 13.31 -26.20 3.70
C ILE A 46 14.06 -27.04 4.75
N LYS A 47 13.92 -26.69 6.03
CA LYS A 47 14.53 -27.36 7.18
C LYS A 47 13.45 -27.75 8.18
N ASP A 48 13.73 -28.79 8.95
CA ASP A 48 12.87 -29.20 10.06
C ASP A 48 13.07 -28.23 11.24
N TYR A 49 12.10 -27.35 11.42
CA TYR A 49 12.02 -26.44 12.56
C TYR A 49 11.10 -27.03 13.63
N SER A 50 11.39 -26.72 14.89
CA SER A 50 10.48 -27.02 15.99
C SER A 50 9.20 -26.18 15.89
N GLU A 51 8.10 -26.68 16.47
CA GLU A 51 6.82 -25.96 16.47
C GLU A 51 6.94 -24.59 17.17
N LEU A 52 7.83 -24.49 18.17
CA LEU A 52 8.13 -23.24 18.87
C LEU A 52 8.80 -22.22 17.96
N GLU A 53 9.82 -22.62 17.18
CA GLU A 53 10.49 -21.74 16.22
C GLU A 53 9.52 -21.30 15.12
N ILE A 54 8.66 -22.22 14.64
CA ILE A 54 7.63 -21.88 13.65
C ILE A 54 6.63 -20.87 14.22
N PHE A 55 6.28 -20.99 15.50
CA PHE A 55 5.41 -20.03 16.18
C PHE A 55 6.06 -18.65 16.34
N GLU A 56 7.36 -18.57 16.58
CA GLU A 56 8.09 -17.29 16.61
C GLU A 56 8.05 -16.58 15.25
N PHE A 57 8.31 -17.30 14.15
CA PHE A 57 8.19 -16.73 12.80
C PHE A 57 6.76 -16.26 12.48
N PHE A 58 5.76 -17.07 12.85
CA PHE A 58 4.36 -16.68 12.70
C PHE A 58 4.04 -15.39 13.45
N LYS A 59 4.49 -15.28 14.71
CA LYS A 59 4.24 -14.11 15.55
C LYS A 59 4.82 -12.86 14.92
N GLU A 60 6.07 -12.88 14.44
CA GLU A 60 6.69 -11.73 13.77
C GLU A 60 5.91 -11.29 12.53
N ILE A 61 5.53 -12.23 11.66
CA ILE A 61 4.74 -11.96 10.46
C ILE A 61 3.38 -11.36 10.83
N PHE A 62 2.71 -11.93 11.84
CA PHE A 62 1.41 -11.47 12.30
C PHE A 62 1.46 -10.02 12.83
N TRP A 63 2.49 -9.68 13.62
CA TRP A 63 2.67 -8.31 14.11
C TRP A 63 2.99 -7.33 13.00
N MET A 64 3.79 -7.73 12.00
CA MET A 64 4.10 -6.91 10.85
C MET A 64 2.82 -6.60 10.06
N GLN A 65 2.00 -7.61 9.77
CA GLN A 65 0.72 -7.46 9.07
C GLN A 65 -0.26 -6.58 9.86
N ALA A 66 -0.41 -6.81 11.16
CA ALA A 66 -1.29 -6.01 12.02
C ALA A 66 -0.85 -4.53 12.10
N THR A 67 0.46 -4.27 12.00
CA THR A 67 1.01 -2.91 11.98
C THR A 67 0.78 -2.26 10.62
N GLU A 68 0.98 -3.00 9.53
CA GLU A 68 0.73 -2.54 8.16
C GLU A 68 -0.74 -2.20 7.94
N GLU A 69 -1.67 -3.05 8.39
CA GLU A 69 -3.12 -2.82 8.29
C GLU A 69 -3.52 -1.52 9.00
N LYS A 70 -3.03 -1.29 10.22
CA LYS A 70 -3.23 -0.02 10.95
C LYS A 70 -2.60 1.18 10.25
N LEU A 71 -1.52 0.99 9.51
CA LEU A 71 -0.84 2.05 8.77
C LEU A 71 -1.55 2.37 7.45
N THR A 72 -2.19 1.38 6.81
CA THR A 72 -2.88 1.56 5.51
C THR A 72 -4.00 2.59 5.59
N GLU A 73 -4.79 2.60 6.66
CA GLU A 73 -5.84 3.62 6.86
C GLU A 73 -5.26 5.02 6.95
N LYS A 74 -4.17 5.20 7.69
CA LYS A 74 -3.47 6.49 7.82
C LYS A 74 -2.87 6.93 6.49
N ILE A 75 -2.28 6.02 5.73
CA ILE A 75 -1.74 6.29 4.39
C ILE A 75 -2.86 6.73 3.44
N LYS A 76 -4.02 6.05 3.48
CA LYS A 76 -5.19 6.37 2.66
C LYS A 76 -5.82 7.72 3.04
N GLU A 77 -5.87 8.04 4.32
CA GLU A 77 -6.34 9.34 4.78
C GLU A 77 -5.38 10.46 4.36
N PHE A 78 -4.08 10.24 4.52
CA PHE A 78 -3.05 11.19 4.13
C PHE A 78 -3.04 11.45 2.62
N SER A 79 -3.14 10.41 1.79
CA SER A 79 -3.23 10.54 0.34
C SER A 79 -4.49 11.30 -0.09
N LYS A 80 -5.62 11.06 0.57
CA LYS A 80 -6.87 11.82 0.35
C LYS A 80 -6.71 13.31 0.71
N ARG A 81 -6.00 13.63 1.80
CA ARG A 81 -5.68 15.01 2.19
C ARG A 81 -4.75 15.67 1.16
N GLN A 82 -3.70 14.98 0.71
CA GLN A 82 -2.80 15.48 -0.32
C GLN A 82 -3.53 15.71 -1.66
N ALA A 83 -4.39 14.78 -2.09
CA ALA A 83 -5.17 14.94 -3.31
C ALA A 83 -6.09 16.16 -3.26
N LYS A 84 -6.73 16.41 -2.10
CA LYS A 84 -7.55 17.62 -1.87
C LYS A 84 -6.71 18.89 -1.95
N MET A 85 -5.54 18.92 -1.33
CA MET A 85 -4.63 20.06 -1.41
C MET A 85 -4.17 20.30 -2.86
N LYS A 86 -3.75 19.25 -3.56
CA LYS A 86 -3.36 19.33 -4.98
C LYS A 86 -4.49 19.87 -5.85
N ALA A 87 -5.72 19.38 -5.68
CA ALA A 87 -6.87 19.88 -6.44
C ALA A 87 -7.20 21.34 -6.12
N LYS A 88 -7.15 21.75 -4.85
CA LYS A 88 -7.44 23.12 -4.42
C LYS A 88 -6.40 24.11 -4.94
N TYR A 89 -5.13 23.71 -4.97
CA TYR A 89 -4.02 24.58 -5.32
C TYR A 89 -3.47 24.35 -6.74
N ASN A 90 -4.12 23.50 -7.55
CA ASN A 90 -3.68 23.13 -8.90
C ASN A 90 -3.54 24.34 -9.85
N ASN A 91 -4.35 25.38 -9.62
CA ASN A 91 -4.36 26.60 -10.44
C ASN A 91 -3.24 27.59 -10.07
N TYR A 92 -2.49 27.34 -8.99
CA TYR A 92 -1.38 28.18 -8.57
C TYR A 92 -0.07 27.55 -9.06
N VAL A 93 0.62 28.26 -9.96
CA VAL A 93 1.88 27.83 -10.60
C VAL A 93 2.96 27.47 -9.56
N GLU A 94 2.91 28.09 -8.38
CA GLU A 94 3.88 27.92 -7.30
C GLU A 94 3.65 26.68 -6.42
N TYR A 95 2.48 26.04 -6.45
CA TYR A 95 2.22 24.86 -5.62
C TYR A 95 3.17 23.69 -5.94
N ALA A 96 3.56 23.54 -7.22
CA ALA A 96 4.53 22.55 -7.65
C ALA A 96 5.95 22.80 -7.07
N SER A 97 6.26 24.03 -6.67
CA SER A 97 7.53 24.43 -6.05
C SER A 97 7.50 24.46 -4.52
N TRP A 98 6.33 24.32 -3.89
CA TRP A 98 6.18 24.45 -2.43
C TRP A 98 6.31 23.13 -1.65
N SER A 99 6.30 21.97 -2.32
CA SER A 99 6.38 20.69 -1.61
C SER A 99 7.83 20.23 -1.42
N GLU A 100 8.44 20.58 -0.29
CA GLU A 100 9.70 19.98 0.21
C GLU A 100 9.49 18.56 0.80
N ASN A 101 8.55 17.78 0.26
CA ASN A 101 8.26 16.44 0.75
C ASN A 101 9.18 15.43 0.06
N PRO A 102 9.86 14.49 0.76
CA PRO A 102 10.66 13.45 0.12
C PRO A 102 9.87 12.50 -0.81
N ILE A 103 8.53 12.56 -0.75
CA ILE A 103 7.60 11.84 -1.64
C ILE A 103 6.98 12.78 -2.70
N ALA A 104 7.30 14.08 -2.66
CA ALA A 104 6.93 14.99 -3.75
C ALA A 104 7.60 14.50 -5.03
N GLU A 105 6.84 14.44 -6.12
CA GLU A 105 7.38 14.15 -7.44
C GLU A 105 8.53 15.13 -7.69
N SER A 106 9.78 14.62 -7.58
CA SER A 106 10.98 15.28 -8.09
C SER A 106 10.60 15.88 -9.43
N THR A 107 10.73 17.21 -9.55
CA THR A 107 10.37 18.00 -10.74
C THR A 107 10.58 17.16 -11.97
N LYS A 108 9.49 16.71 -12.62
CA LYS A 108 9.55 15.65 -13.64
C LYS A 108 10.70 15.97 -14.58
N PRO A 109 11.71 15.07 -14.71
CA PRO A 109 12.86 15.35 -15.55
C PRO A 109 12.33 15.73 -16.93
N LEU A 110 12.84 16.83 -17.49
CA LEU A 110 12.50 17.27 -18.84
C LEU A 110 12.53 16.05 -19.76
N SER A 111 11.40 15.79 -20.43
CA SER A 111 11.26 14.63 -21.34
C SER A 111 12.47 14.57 -22.26
N ILE A 112 13.01 13.36 -22.48
CA ILE A 112 14.23 13.10 -23.28
C ILE A 112 14.20 13.88 -24.60
N ARG A 113 13.03 13.94 -25.25
CA ARG A 113 12.81 14.69 -26.50
C ARG A 113 13.03 16.20 -26.33
N LYS A 114 12.46 16.81 -25.28
CA LYS A 114 12.62 18.24 -24.98
C LYS A 114 14.08 18.59 -24.67
N ARG A 115 14.79 17.71 -23.93
CA ARG A 115 16.22 17.88 -23.64
C ARG A 115 17.06 17.85 -24.91
N ILE A 116 16.78 16.92 -25.83
CA ILE A 116 17.44 16.84 -27.13
C ILE A 116 17.18 18.11 -27.95
N PHE A 117 15.93 18.61 -28.03
CA PHE A 117 15.62 19.83 -28.77
C PHE A 117 16.38 21.06 -28.25
N ILE A 118 16.52 21.21 -26.92
CA ILE A 118 17.27 22.32 -26.32
C ILE A 118 18.75 22.25 -26.70
N ILE A 119 19.37 21.07 -26.60
CA ILE A 119 20.78 20.86 -26.96
C ILE A 119 20.99 21.15 -28.46
N LEU A 120 20.08 20.67 -29.30
CA LEU A 120 20.18 20.81 -30.76
C LEU A 120 20.02 22.26 -31.18
N GLY A 121 19.10 23.01 -30.56
CA GLY A 121 18.95 24.45 -30.79
C GLY A 121 20.22 25.23 -30.42
N PHE A 122 20.85 24.90 -29.28
CA PHE A 122 22.08 25.56 -28.85
C PHE A 122 23.27 25.26 -29.76
N ALA A 123 23.42 24.00 -30.19
CA ALA A 123 24.45 23.60 -31.16
C ALA A 123 24.29 24.34 -32.50
N LEU A 124 23.05 24.54 -32.95
CA LEU A 124 22.75 25.22 -34.20
C LEU A 124 23.14 26.72 -34.14
N ILE A 125 22.92 27.38 -33.00
CA ILE A 125 23.38 28.76 -32.76
C ILE A 125 24.91 28.86 -32.89
N PHE A 126 25.65 27.91 -32.30
CA PHE A 126 27.12 27.88 -32.43
C PHE A 126 27.59 27.71 -33.88
N ILE A 127 26.92 26.85 -34.64
CA ILE A 127 27.23 26.63 -36.06
C ILE A 127 27.00 27.92 -36.86
N ILE A 128 25.87 28.61 -36.63
CA ILE A 128 25.59 29.90 -37.28
C ILE A 128 26.66 30.93 -36.92
N MET A 129 27.05 31.01 -35.64
CA MET A 129 28.06 31.95 -35.18
C MET A 129 29.42 31.69 -35.85
N LEU A 130 29.82 30.42 -36.00
CA LEU A 130 31.03 30.02 -36.71
C LEU A 130 30.97 30.35 -38.21
N LEU A 131 29.83 30.12 -38.86
CA LEU A 131 29.62 30.47 -40.27
C LEU A 131 29.74 31.98 -40.51
N ILE A 132 29.23 32.80 -39.59
CA ILE A 132 29.37 34.26 -39.64
C ILE A 132 30.85 34.64 -39.56
N ILE A 133 31.61 34.07 -38.63
CA ILE A 133 33.05 34.36 -38.48
C ILE A 133 33.82 33.97 -39.75
N ILE A 134 33.57 32.78 -40.31
CA ILE A 134 34.23 32.34 -41.54
C ILE A 134 33.82 33.21 -42.73
N GLY A 135 32.54 33.59 -42.82
CA GLY A 135 32.01 34.47 -43.85
C GLY A 135 32.66 35.85 -43.83
N LEU A 136 32.81 36.44 -42.64
CA LEU A 136 33.54 37.70 -42.45
C LEU A 136 35.04 37.56 -42.75
N ASN A 137 35.66 36.44 -42.40
CA ASN A 137 37.10 36.22 -42.64
C ASN A 137 37.46 35.92 -44.11
N LYS A 138 36.51 35.41 -44.92
CA LYS A 138 36.68 35.20 -46.37
C LYS A 138 36.29 36.43 -47.22
N TRP A 139 35.66 37.43 -46.61
CA TRP A 139 35.32 38.71 -47.22
C TRP A 139 36.30 39.83 -46.82
N TRP A 140 37.52 39.44 -46.46
CA TRP A 140 38.73 40.25 -46.46
C TRP A 140 39.78 39.51 -47.29
#